data_AF-A0A8W8JNB7-F1
#
_entry.id   AF-A0A8W8JNB7-F1
#
_cell.length_a   1.000
_cell.length_b   1.000
_cell.length_c   1.000
_cell.angle_alpha   90.00
_cell.angle_beta   90.00
_cell.angle_gamma   90.00
#
_symmetry.space_group_name_H-M   'P 1'
#
loop_
_entity.id
_entity.type
_entity.pdbx_description
1 polymer ?
#
loop_
_entity_poly.entity_id
_entity_poly.type
_entity_poly.pdbx_seq_one_letter_code
_entity_poly.pdbx_strand_id
1 'polypeptide(L)'
;MVQAAVYIRDKLKEDGLLTNAFAKDGVDETYDLVSVGHSLGAGTAAILAILLRQEFPNLHCYAFSPPGGLLSEACVQETKSFITSIVVGKDVVPRIGLSQLEVLRADLINVIKNSKEPKVV
;
A
#
# COMPACT_ATOMS: atom_id res chain seq x y z
N MET A 1 -3.07 -7.04 -1.52
CA MET A 1 -2.18 -6.08 -0.84
C MET A 1 -1.15 -6.78 0.04
N VAL A 2 -1.54 -7.62 1.01
CA VAL A 2 -0.58 -8.36 1.87
C VAL A 2 0.45 -9.15 1.07
N GLN A 3 0.01 -9.99 0.12
CA GLN A 3 0.91 -10.77 -0.73
C GLN A 3 1.89 -9.90 -1.53
N ALA A 4 1.44 -8.75 -2.04
CA ALA A 4 2.29 -7.83 -2.77
C ALA A 4 3.33 -7.17 -1.84
N ALA A 5 2.94 -6.78 -0.63
CA ALA A 5 3.86 -6.21 0.35
C ALA A 5 4.92 -7.23 0.79
N VAL A 6 4.51 -8.49 1.03
CA VAL A 6 5.42 -9.60 1.35
C VAL A 6 6.39 -9.85 0.20
N TYR A 7 5.90 -9.95 -1.03
CA TYR A 7 6.72 -10.13 -2.21
C TYR A 7 7.76 -9.01 -2.36
N ILE A 8 7.35 -7.74 -2.21
CA ILE A 8 8.27 -6.60 -2.29
C ILE A 8 9.32 -6.66 -1.19
N ARG A 9 8.92 -6.93 0.07
CA ARG A 9 9.85 -7.09 1.20
C ARG A 9 10.89 -8.17 0.92
N ASP A 10 10.45 -9.33 0.47
CA ASP A 10 11.33 -10.48 0.22
C ASP A 10 12.30 -10.14 -0.91
N LYS A 11 11.81 -9.51 -1.98
CA LYS A 11 12.66 -9.07 -3.08
C LYS A 11 13.69 -8.02 -2.67
N LEU A 12 13.31 -7.05 -1.83
CA LEU A 12 14.23 -6.05 -1.27
C LEU A 12 15.35 -6.71 -0.44
N LYS A 13 15.04 -7.79 0.29
CA LYS A 13 15.99 -8.54 1.11
C LYS A 13 16.90 -9.45 0.29
N GLU A 14 16.33 -10.26 -0.60
CA GLU A 14 17.07 -11.21 -1.45
C GLU A 14 18.11 -10.50 -2.31
N ASP A 15 17.74 -9.36 -2.89
CA ASP A 15 18.62 -8.59 -3.78
C ASP A 15 19.48 -7.57 -3.01
N GLY A 16 19.31 -7.46 -1.68
CA GLY A 16 20.04 -6.51 -0.83
C GLY A 16 19.86 -5.05 -1.26
N LEU A 17 18.71 -4.69 -1.87
CA LEU A 17 18.53 -3.41 -2.57
C LEU A 17 18.66 -2.21 -1.64
N LEU A 18 18.06 -2.29 -0.44
CA LEU A 18 18.11 -1.20 0.53
C LEU A 18 19.53 -1.02 1.08
N THR A 19 20.20 -2.11 1.46
CA THR A 19 21.59 -2.08 1.94
C THR A 19 22.52 -1.47 0.88
N ASN A 20 22.36 -1.88 -0.37
CA ASN A 20 23.13 -1.35 -1.49
C ASN A 20 22.84 0.12 -1.78
N ALA A 21 21.58 0.56 -1.60
CA ALA A 21 21.21 1.96 -1.76
C ALA A 21 21.85 2.83 -0.68
N PHE A 22 21.72 2.45 0.59
CA PHE A 22 22.34 3.19 1.71
C PHE A 22 23.87 3.24 1.63
N ALA A 23 24.51 2.18 1.11
CA ALA A 23 25.97 2.14 0.97
C ALA A 23 26.51 2.99 -0.20
N LYS A 24 25.68 3.34 -1.20
CA LYS A 24 26.13 4.01 -2.42
C LYS A 24 26.30 5.51 -2.27
N ASP A 25 25.59 6.16 -1.34
CA ASP A 25 25.49 7.61 -1.37
C ASP A 25 26.76 8.34 -0.95
N GLY A 26 27.72 7.71 -0.27
CA GLY A 26 29.04 8.31 0.02
C GLY A 26 29.03 9.63 0.81
N VAL A 27 27.85 10.11 1.19
CA VAL A 27 27.59 11.25 2.05
C VAL A 27 27.49 10.71 3.48
N ASP A 28 28.08 11.43 4.43
CA ASP A 28 28.07 11.12 5.87
C ASP A 28 26.67 11.36 6.52
N GLU A 29 25.61 11.45 5.71
CA GLU A 29 24.24 11.69 6.12
C GLU A 29 23.40 10.40 5.99
N THR A 30 22.75 10.03 7.09
CA THR A 30 21.84 8.88 7.13
C THR A 30 20.48 9.31 6.58
N TYR A 31 20.11 8.80 5.40
CA TYR A 31 18.77 8.97 4.85
C TYR A 31 17.74 8.08 5.55
N ASP A 32 16.52 8.60 5.70
CA ASP A 32 15.38 7.79 6.17
C ASP A 32 14.69 7.08 4.99
N LEU A 33 14.10 5.91 5.27
CA LEU A 33 13.34 5.15 4.28
C LEU A 33 11.91 5.68 4.17
N VAL A 34 11.51 6.11 2.98
CA VAL A 34 10.13 6.54 2.71
C VAL A 34 9.44 5.57 1.76
N SER A 35 8.29 5.03 2.19
CA SER A 35 7.40 4.22 1.35
C SER A 35 6.25 5.07 0.81
N VAL A 36 5.94 4.93 -0.48
CA VAL A 36 4.86 5.70 -1.11
C VAL A 36 4.02 4.76 -1.97
N GLY A 37 2.71 4.99 -2.00
CA GLY A 37 1.83 4.31 -2.93
C GLY A 37 0.54 5.09 -3.18
N HIS A 38 -0.15 4.77 -4.27
CA HIS A 38 -1.46 5.31 -4.63
C HIS A 38 -2.51 4.20 -4.76
N SER A 39 -3.74 4.45 -4.30
CA SER A 39 -4.87 3.52 -4.40
C SER A 39 -4.53 2.14 -3.79
N LEU A 40 -4.71 1.03 -4.52
CA LEU A 40 -4.28 -0.31 -4.10
C LEU A 40 -2.79 -0.37 -3.71
N GLY A 41 -1.95 0.40 -4.40
CA GLY A 41 -0.54 0.55 -4.09
C GLY A 41 -0.29 1.24 -2.76
N ALA A 42 -1.14 2.20 -2.37
CA ALA A 42 -1.06 2.87 -1.07
C ALA A 42 -1.34 1.90 0.09
N GLY A 43 -2.32 1.00 -0.08
CA GLY A 43 -2.55 -0.06 0.90
C GLY A 43 -1.41 -1.08 0.96
N THR A 44 -0.80 -1.40 -0.18
CA THR A 44 0.41 -2.22 -0.23
C THR A 44 1.59 -1.55 0.47
N ALA A 45 1.82 -0.26 0.22
CA ALA A 45 2.87 0.54 0.85
C ALA A 45 2.67 0.65 2.37
N ALA A 46 1.42 0.80 2.83
CA ALA A 46 1.10 0.83 4.26
C ALA A 46 1.44 -0.50 4.95
N ILE A 47 1.10 -1.64 4.35
CA ILE A 47 1.47 -2.96 4.90
C ILE A 47 2.99 -3.16 4.83
N LEU A 48 3.63 -2.78 3.73
CA LEU A 48 5.08 -2.87 3.58
C LEU A 48 5.80 -2.05 4.67
N ALA A 49 5.33 -0.84 4.96
CA ALA A 49 5.85 0.00 6.02
C ALA A 49 5.77 -0.69 7.39
N ILE A 50 4.65 -1.36 7.70
CA ILE A 50 4.51 -2.15 8.94
C ILE A 50 5.54 -3.27 8.98
N LEU A 51 5.72 -4.01 7.88
CA LEU A 51 6.66 -5.13 7.81
C LEU A 51 8.12 -4.71 7.96
N LEU A 52 8.46 -3.50 7.50
CA LEU A 52 9.83 -2.97 7.53
C LEU A 52 10.15 -2.12 8.78
N ARG A 53 9.13 -1.74 9.57
CA ARG A 53 9.28 -0.79 10.70
C ARG A 53 10.29 -1.24 11.76
N GLN A 54 10.42 -2.55 12.01
CA GLN A 54 11.38 -3.07 12.98
C GLN A 54 12.83 -2.88 12.54
N GLU A 55 13.10 -2.98 11.23
CA GLU A 55 14.44 -2.81 10.64
C GLU A 55 14.75 -1.34 10.37
N PHE A 56 13.72 -0.53 10.11
CA PHE A 56 13.83 0.90 9.80
C PHE A 56 12.93 1.73 10.74
N PRO A 57 13.38 2.04 11.98
CA PRO A 57 12.56 2.72 12.98
C PRO A 57 12.14 4.15 12.62
N ASN A 58 12.82 4.79 11.66
CA ASN A 58 12.46 6.12 11.15
C ASN A 58 11.63 6.07 9.86
N LEU A 59 11.25 4.88 9.38
CA LEU A 59 10.52 4.73 8.13
C LEU A 59 9.20 5.49 8.16
N HIS A 60 8.90 6.27 7.11
CA HIS A 60 7.60 6.92 6.96
C HIS A 60 6.87 6.45 5.70
N CYS A 61 5.54 6.36 5.77
CA CYS A 61 4.71 5.96 4.64
C CYS A 61 3.72 7.06 4.25
N TYR A 62 3.73 7.44 2.97
CA TYR A 62 2.73 8.33 2.38
C TYR A 62 1.78 7.51 1.50
N ALA A 63 0.58 7.29 2.02
CA ALA A 63 -0.45 6.48 1.39
C ALA A 63 -1.47 7.42 0.72
N PHE A 64 -1.41 7.55 -0.61
CA PHE A 64 -2.34 8.38 -1.37
C PHE A 64 -3.60 7.59 -1.74
N SER A 65 -4.77 8.06 -1.33
CA SER A 65 -6.06 7.42 -1.59
C SER A 65 -6.10 5.92 -1.20
N PRO A 66 -5.64 5.52 0.01
CA PRO A 66 -5.59 4.11 0.37
C PRO A 66 -7.00 3.52 0.53
N PRO A 67 -7.21 2.24 0.18
CA PRO A 67 -8.49 1.58 0.43
C PRO A 67 -8.78 1.49 1.93
N GLY A 68 -10.03 1.75 2.32
CA GLY A 68 -10.50 1.60 3.68
C GLY A 68 -10.53 0.14 4.16
N GLY A 69 -10.61 -0.06 5.48
CA GLY A 69 -10.74 -1.40 6.07
C GLY A 69 -9.49 -2.30 5.97
N LEU A 70 -8.33 -1.73 5.67
CA LEU A 70 -7.07 -2.46 5.49
C LEU A 70 -6.48 -3.02 6.78
N LEU A 71 -6.58 -2.25 7.87
CA LEU A 71 -5.94 -2.51 9.15
C LEU A 71 -6.99 -2.66 10.25
N SER A 72 -6.70 -3.50 11.24
CA SER A 72 -7.50 -3.56 12.47
C SER A 72 -7.34 -2.26 13.27
N GLU A 73 -8.28 -2.00 14.17
CA GLU A 73 -8.23 -0.80 15.03
C GLU A 73 -6.91 -0.71 15.82
N ALA A 74 -6.43 -1.82 16.37
CA ALA A 74 -5.15 -1.88 17.07
C ALA A 74 -3.98 -1.50 16.15
N CYS A 75 -3.93 -2.07 14.94
CA CYS A 75 -2.89 -1.73 13.96
C CYS A 75 -2.95 -0.25 13.54
N VAL A 76 -4.14 0.34 13.44
CA VAL A 76 -4.29 1.77 13.14
C VAL A 76 -3.67 2.63 14.23
N GLN A 77 -3.85 2.29 15.52
CA GLN A 77 -3.25 3.08 16.60
C GLN A 77 -1.72 3.09 16.53
N GLU A 78 -1.10 1.93 16.30
CA GLU A 78 0.35 1.81 16.18
C GLU A 78 0.91 2.57 14.96
N THR A 79 0.20 2.49 13.84
CA THR A 79 0.66 3.03 12.55
C THR A 79 0.49 4.54 12.39
N LYS A 80 -0.31 5.20 13.24
CA LYS A 80 -0.49 6.66 13.22
C LYS A 80 0.82 7.44 13.30
N SER A 81 1.82 6.87 13.97
CA SER A 81 3.12 7.53 14.16
C SER A 81 3.99 7.57 12.90
N PHE A 82 3.70 6.73 11.89
CA PHE A 82 4.57 6.60 10.71
C PHE A 82 3.85 6.38 9.37
N ILE A 83 2.51 6.37 9.35
CA ILE A 83 1.71 6.28 8.11
C ILE A 83 0.80 7.50 8.00
N THR A 84 0.96 8.26 6.94
CA THR A 84 0.10 9.39 6.57
C THR A 84 -0.78 9.00 5.39
N SER A 85 -2.10 8.99 5.61
CA SER A 85 -3.08 8.81 4.53
C SER A 85 -3.47 10.16 3.93
N ILE A 86 -3.37 10.28 2.61
CA ILE A 86 -3.65 11.51 1.86
C ILE A 86 -4.89 11.27 1.01
N VAL A 87 -5.98 11.97 1.32
CA VAL A 87 -7.28 11.80 0.66
C VAL A 87 -7.78 13.14 0.18
N VAL A 88 -8.20 13.23 -1.08
CA VAL A 88 -8.63 14.48 -1.71
C VAL A 88 -10.11 14.44 -2.06
N GLY A 89 -10.86 15.46 -1.63
CA GLY A 89 -12.25 15.67 -2.01
C GLY A 89 -13.17 14.47 -1.75
N LYS A 90 -13.92 14.05 -2.78
CA LYS A 90 -14.93 12.98 -2.75
C LYS A 90 -14.45 11.62 -3.27
N ASP A 91 -13.14 11.40 -3.37
CA ASP A 91 -12.51 10.11 -3.65
C ASP A 91 -13.18 8.87 -3.01
N VAL A 92 -13.74 7.98 -3.80
CA VAL A 92 -14.49 6.81 -3.31
C VAL A 92 -13.60 5.75 -2.65
N VAL A 93 -12.31 5.68 -2.97
CA VAL A 93 -11.41 4.58 -2.58
C VAL A 93 -11.25 4.41 -1.06
N PRO A 94 -10.94 5.46 -0.27
CA PRO A 94 -10.86 5.33 1.19
C PRO A 94 -12.23 5.20 1.87
N ARG A 95 -13.33 5.46 1.15
CA ARG A 95 -14.69 5.51 1.70
C ARG A 95 -15.51 4.25 1.45
N ILE A 96 -15.07 3.39 0.53
CA ILE A 96 -15.80 2.16 0.23
C ILE A 96 -15.61 1.15 1.37
N GLY A 97 -16.71 0.75 1.99
CA GLY A 97 -16.74 -0.33 2.97
C GLY A 97 -16.59 -1.70 2.30
N LEU A 98 -16.14 -2.69 3.07
CA LEU A 98 -15.97 -4.06 2.57
C LEU A 98 -17.24 -4.65 1.96
N SER A 99 -18.41 -4.39 2.58
CA SER A 99 -19.71 -4.84 2.06
C SER A 99 -20.04 -4.21 0.70
N GLN A 100 -19.77 -2.92 0.54
CA GLN A 100 -19.99 -2.18 -0.71
C GLN A 100 -19.03 -2.67 -1.80
N LEU A 101 -17.79 -3.01 -1.44
CA LEU A 101 -16.80 -3.57 -2.36
C LEU A 101 -17.21 -4.96 -2.86
N GLU A 102 -17.75 -5.83 -1.99
CA GLU A 102 -18.24 -7.15 -2.39
C GLU A 102 -19.47 -7.05 -3.30
N VAL A 103 -20.39 -6.12 -3.04
CA VAL A 103 -21.52 -5.84 -3.95
C VAL A 103 -21.00 -5.37 -5.31
N LEU A 104 -20.09 -4.39 -5.33
CA LEU A 104 -19.47 -3.90 -6.55
C LEU A 104 -18.78 -5.04 -7.34
N ARG A 105 -18.08 -5.94 -6.64
CA ARG A 105 -17.44 -7.11 -7.25
C ARG A 105 -18.48 -8.05 -7.89
N ALA A 106 -19.57 -8.35 -7.19
CA ALA A 106 -20.64 -9.20 -7.70
C ALA A 106 -21.29 -8.58 -8.96
N ASP A 107 -21.56 -7.27 -8.92
CA ASP A 107 -22.12 -6.52 -10.04
C ASP A 107 -21.18 -6.53 -11.25
N LEU A 108 -19.88 -6.29 -11.04
CA LEU A 108 -18.88 -6.36 -12.11
C LEU A 108 -18.80 -7.75 -12.75
N ILE A 109 -18.82 -8.81 -11.95
CA ILE A 109 -18.83 -10.19 -12.48
C ILE A 109 -20.09 -10.45 -13.32
N ASN A 110 -21.24 -9.97 -12.86
CA ASN A 110 -22.50 -10.14 -13.58
C ASN A 110 -22.49 -9.36 -14.92
N VAL A 111 -21.97 -8.14 -14.93
CA VAL A 111 -21.83 -7.35 -16.16
C VAL A 111 -20.88 -8.02 -17.14
N ILE A 112 -19.71 -8.49 -16.69
CA ILE A 112 -18.73 -9.18 -17.55
C ILE A 112 -19.34 -10.44 -18.19
N LYS A 113 -20.07 -11.25 -17.41
CA LYS A 113 -20.71 -12.48 -17.91
C LYS A 113 -21.78 -12.20 -18.97
N ASN A 114 -22.46 -11.07 -18.88
CA ASN A 114 -23.55 -10.69 -19.78
C ASN A 114 -23.11 -9.72 -20.88
N SER A 115 -21.84 -9.29 -20.89
CA SER A 115 -21.31 -8.41 -21.92
C SER A 115 -21.24 -9.15 -23.24
N LYS A 116 -21.92 -8.62 -24.25
CA LYS A 116 -21.85 -9.10 -25.64
C LYS A 116 -20.74 -8.42 -26.44
N GLU A 117 -20.18 -7.35 -25.90
CA GLU A 117 -19.07 -6.63 -26.52
C GLU A 117 -17.74 -7.19 -26.00
N PRO A 118 -16.81 -7.55 -26.90
CA PRO A 118 -15.47 -7.91 -26.50
C PRO A 118 -14.76 -6.69 -25.92
N LYS A 119 -13.82 -6.93 -25.00
CA LYS A 119 -12.90 -5.88 -24.56
C LYS A 119 -12.18 -5.36 -25.80
N VAL A 120 -12.42 -4.11 -26.17
CA VAL A 120 -11.72 -3.45 -27.28
C VAL A 120 -10.22 -3.51 -26.94
N VAL A 121 -9.46 -4.23 -27.77
CA VAL A 121 -7.99 -4.28 -27.72
C VAL A 121 -7.45 -3.22 -28.66
#